data_AF-A0A8S4QU50-F1
#
_entry.id   AF-A0A8S4QU50-F1
#
_cell.length_a   1.000
_cell.length_b   1.000
_cell.length_c   1.000
_cell.angle_alpha   90.00
_cell.angle_beta   90.00
_cell.angle_gamma   90.00
#
_symmetry.space_group_name_H-M   'P 1'
#
loop_
_entity.id
_entity.type
_entity.pdbx_description
1 polymer ?
#
loop_
_entity_poly.entity_id
_entity_poly.type
_entity_poly.pdbx_seq_one_letter_code
_entity_poly.pdbx_strand_id
1 'polypeptide(L)'
;VSGKRFWGLFKTLCGTPDKFFETSFVYNYINQQWMKSNGCNLTPGDFKVSEMEPLYNICDPIFVKMLKLYEVEIIVAIGKFCETRARKAIKKYLLSNSIKILYLSHPSPRSVNNNNWEEKALGELKRHDLIKYFN
;
A
#
# COMPACT_ATOMS: atom_id res chain seq x y z
N VAL A 1 8.30 -13.76 -0.47
CA VAL A 1 8.93 -13.00 -1.58
C VAL A 1 8.60 -11.52 -1.55
N SER A 2 7.31 -11.13 -1.63
CA SER A 2 6.89 -9.71 -1.65
C SER A 2 7.44 -8.87 -0.49
N GLY A 3 7.27 -9.33 0.75
CA GLY A 3 7.80 -8.63 1.92
C GLY A 3 9.34 -8.53 1.93
N LYS A 4 10.03 -9.58 1.47
CA LYS A 4 11.50 -9.58 1.36
C LYS A 4 12.00 -8.49 0.39
N ARG A 5 11.34 -8.33 -0.77
CA ARG A 5 11.67 -7.27 -1.73
C ARG A 5 11.36 -5.88 -1.17
N PHE A 6 10.18 -5.71 -0.59
CA PHE A 6 9.77 -4.43 0.01
C PHE A 6 10.73 -3.99 1.12
N TRP A 7 10.92 -4.82 2.13
CA TRP A 7 11.80 -4.48 3.25
C TRP A 7 13.28 -4.50 2.87
N GLY A 8 13.69 -5.29 1.87
CA GLY A 8 15.04 -5.26 1.31
C GLY A 8 15.40 -3.90 0.72
N LEU A 9 14.49 -3.29 -0.04
CA LEU A 9 14.67 -1.93 -0.58
C LEU A 9 14.86 -0.91 0.55
N PHE A 10 13.96 -0.86 1.53
CA PHE A 10 14.04 0.13 2.61
C PHE A 10 15.19 -0.14 3.59
N LYS A 11 15.62 -1.40 3.76
CA LYS A 11 16.87 -1.72 4.45
C LYS A 11 18.07 -1.08 3.75
N THR A 12 18.12 -1.14 2.42
CA THR A 12 19.21 -0.55 1.63
C THR A 12 19.19 0.99 1.67
N LEU A 13 17.99 1.60 1.62
CA LEU A 13 17.84 3.05 1.67
C LEU A 13 18.12 3.63 3.05
N CYS A 14 17.51 3.06 4.08
CA CYS A 14 17.50 3.63 5.43
C CYS A 14 18.65 3.10 6.31
N GLY A 15 19.16 1.89 6.05
CA GLY A 15 20.16 1.22 6.90
C GLY A 15 19.61 0.70 8.24
N THR A 16 18.81 1.51 8.93
CA THR A 16 18.12 1.18 10.20
C THR A 16 16.60 1.32 10.05
N PRO A 17 15.80 0.58 10.85
CA PRO A 17 14.35 0.74 10.85
C PRO A 17 13.91 2.13 11.33
N ASP A 18 14.59 2.71 12.31
CA ASP A 18 14.22 4.00 12.90
C ASP A 18 14.13 5.12 11.85
N LYS A 19 15.11 5.17 10.93
CA LYS A 19 15.10 6.11 9.80
C LYS A 19 13.89 5.94 8.87
N PHE A 20 13.40 4.71 8.68
CA PHE A 20 12.18 4.50 7.91
C PHE A 20 10.95 4.99 8.69
N PHE A 21 10.87 4.63 9.98
CA PHE A 21 9.69 4.89 10.80
C PHE A 21 9.59 6.33 11.32
N GLU A 22 10.64 7.13 11.20
CA GLU A 22 10.63 8.56 11.52
C GLU A 22 9.60 9.34 10.70
N THR A 23 9.41 8.98 9.43
CA THR A 23 8.52 9.71 8.50
C THR A 23 7.49 8.82 7.83
N SER A 24 7.60 7.50 7.95
CA SER A 24 6.81 6.55 7.19
C SER A 24 6.27 5.40 8.04
N PHE A 25 5.13 4.85 7.64
CA PHE A 25 4.62 3.59 8.19
C PHE A 25 4.01 2.73 7.08
N VAL A 26 3.82 1.44 7.39
CA VAL A 26 3.19 0.49 6.46
C VAL A 26 1.84 0.07 7.02
N TYR A 27 0.81 0.11 6.17
CA TYR A 27 -0.55 -0.22 6.55
C TYR A 27 -1.19 -1.18 5.55
N ASN A 28 -1.74 -2.29 6.03
CA ASN A 28 -2.57 -3.17 5.24
C ASN A 28 -4.02 -2.70 5.30
N TYR A 29 -4.59 -2.38 4.14
CA TYR A 29 -5.98 -1.92 4.05
C TYR A 29 -7.00 -3.00 4.49
N ILE A 30 -6.71 -4.27 4.18
CA ILE A 30 -7.47 -5.42 4.67
C ILE A 30 -6.55 -6.22 5.61
N ASN A 31 -7.03 -6.46 6.83
CA ASN A 31 -6.30 -7.22 7.86
C ASN A 31 -6.69 -8.72 7.88
N GLN A 32 -7.53 -9.16 6.94
CA GLN A 32 -7.98 -10.54 6.81
C GLN A 32 -7.30 -11.23 5.62
N GLN A 33 -7.09 -12.54 5.74
CA GLN A 33 -6.65 -13.41 4.66
C GLN A 33 -7.67 -14.55 4.52
N TRP A 34 -7.96 -14.93 3.27
CA TRP A 34 -8.87 -16.03 2.97
C TRP A 34 -8.17 -17.09 2.13
N MET A 35 -8.64 -18.33 2.27
CA MET A 35 -8.09 -19.48 1.58
C MET A 35 -9.23 -20.37 1.08
N LYS A 36 -9.04 -20.99 -0.08
CA LYS A 36 -9.85 -22.11 -0.54
C LYS A 36 -9.61 -23.32 0.38
N SER A 37 -10.50 -24.30 0.35
CA SER A 37 -10.37 -25.56 1.12
C SER A 37 -9.06 -26.32 0.84
N ASN A 38 -8.48 -26.14 -0.34
CA ASN A 38 -7.18 -26.72 -0.72
C ASN A 38 -5.96 -25.87 -0.31
N GLY A 39 -6.15 -24.82 0.49
CA GLY A 39 -5.08 -23.93 0.96
C GLY A 39 -4.62 -22.87 -0.06
N CYS A 40 -5.26 -22.75 -1.22
CA CYS A 40 -4.95 -21.67 -2.16
C CYS A 40 -5.47 -20.32 -1.64
N ASN A 41 -4.61 -19.29 -1.64
CA ASN A 41 -4.98 -17.93 -1.24
C ASN A 41 -6.10 -17.35 -2.11
N LEU A 42 -7.09 -16.73 -1.48
CA LEU A 42 -8.10 -15.88 -2.12
C LEU A 42 -7.75 -14.41 -1.88
N THR A 43 -7.84 -13.61 -2.92
CA THR A 43 -7.65 -12.17 -2.90
C THR A 43 -9.00 -11.46 -2.98
N PRO A 44 -9.10 -10.18 -2.61
CA PRO A 44 -10.32 -9.39 -2.80
C PRO A 44 -10.90 -9.44 -4.23
N GLY A 45 -10.05 -9.65 -5.25
CA GLY A 45 -10.49 -9.76 -6.64
C GLY A 45 -11.13 -11.10 -7.00
N ASP A 46 -10.99 -12.13 -6.15
CA ASP A 46 -11.61 -13.44 -6.34
C ASP A 46 -13.07 -13.49 -5.84
N PHE A 47 -13.54 -12.43 -5.18
CA PHE A 47 -14.90 -12.29 -4.65
C PHE A 47 -15.73 -11.36 -5.53
N LYS A 48 -17.06 -11.51 -5.49
CA LYS A 48 -17.98 -10.55 -6.11
C LYS A 48 -17.89 -9.22 -5.38
N VAL A 49 -18.12 -8.13 -6.12
CA VAL A 49 -18.12 -6.77 -5.55
C VAL A 49 -19.10 -6.67 -4.37
N SER A 50 -20.29 -7.27 -4.49
CA SER A 50 -21.31 -7.29 -3.43
C SER A 50 -20.88 -8.00 -2.15
N GLU A 51 -20.00 -9.00 -2.25
CA GLU A 51 -19.47 -9.74 -1.09
C GLU A 51 -18.40 -8.93 -0.35
N MET A 52 -17.65 -8.11 -1.09
CA MET A 52 -16.58 -7.29 -0.53
C MET A 52 -17.07 -5.93 -0.01
N GLU A 53 -18.21 -5.43 -0.51
CA GLU A 53 -18.73 -4.12 -0.14
C GLU A 53 -18.95 -3.94 1.38
N PRO A 54 -19.49 -4.91 2.13
CA PRO A 54 -19.59 -4.81 3.59
C PRO A 54 -18.23 -4.64 4.26
N LEU A 55 -17.21 -5.37 3.81
CA LEU A 55 -15.85 -5.24 4.33
C LEU A 55 -15.27 -3.86 4.03
N TYR A 56 -15.48 -3.35 2.83
CA TYR A 56 -15.03 -2.01 2.45
C TYR A 56 -15.68 -0.92 3.29
N ASN A 57 -16.97 -1.05 3.63
CA ASN A 57 -17.65 -0.12 4.52
C ASN A 57 -17.10 -0.11 5.95
N ILE A 58 -16.41 -1.18 6.37
CA ILE A 58 -15.68 -1.25 7.65
C ILE A 58 -14.26 -0.70 7.50
N CYS A 59 -13.53 -1.15 6.48
CA CYS A 59 -12.12 -0.80 6.28
C CYS A 59 -11.91 0.67 5.93
N ASP A 60 -12.73 1.27 5.05
CA ASP A 60 -12.57 2.66 4.61
C ASP A 60 -12.54 3.67 5.77
N PRO A 61 -13.53 3.71 6.69
CA PRO A 61 -13.51 4.70 7.77
C PRO A 61 -12.34 4.48 8.74
N ILE A 62 -11.93 3.23 8.97
CA ILE A 62 -10.76 2.92 9.81
C ILE A 62 -9.49 3.43 9.13
N PHE A 63 -9.33 3.14 7.84
CA PHE A 63 -8.21 3.63 7.05
C PHE A 63 -8.12 5.16 7.10
N VAL A 64 -9.24 5.87 6.90
CA VAL A 64 -9.25 7.34 6.95
C VAL A 64 -8.98 7.87 8.36
N LYS A 65 -9.41 7.18 9.42
CA LYS A 65 -9.02 7.52 10.80
C LYS A 65 -7.51 7.40 11.00
N MET A 66 -6.89 6.34 10.47
CA MET A 66 -5.43 6.18 10.53
C MET A 66 -4.71 7.32 9.80
N LEU A 67 -5.16 7.68 8.58
CA LEU A 67 -4.58 8.79 7.84
C LEU A 67 -4.63 10.11 8.61
N LYS A 68 -5.74 10.39 9.30
CA LYS A 68 -5.89 11.59 10.14
C LYS A 68 -5.01 11.53 11.39
N LEU A 69 -4.95 10.38 12.06
CA LEU A 69 -4.19 10.19 13.28
C LEU A 69 -2.69 10.41 13.08
N TYR A 70 -2.16 9.93 11.94
CA TYR A 70 -0.75 10.08 11.57
C TYR A 70 -0.48 11.29 10.68
N GLU A 71 -1.47 12.19 10.51
CA GLU A 71 -1.34 13.41 9.71
C GLU A 71 -0.74 13.16 8.31
N VAL A 72 -1.19 12.10 7.64
CA VAL A 72 -0.58 11.60 6.41
C VAL A 72 -0.73 12.59 5.26
N GLU A 73 0.39 13.04 4.70
CA GLU A 73 0.41 13.89 3.50
C GLU A 73 0.52 13.10 2.19
N ILE A 74 1.18 11.94 2.22
CA ILE A 74 1.48 11.14 1.02
C ILE A 74 1.13 9.67 1.27
N ILE A 75 0.38 9.08 0.34
CA ILE A 75 0.12 7.64 0.30
C ILE A 75 0.86 7.04 -0.88
N VAL A 76 1.75 6.09 -0.61
CA VAL A 76 2.34 5.23 -1.64
C VAL A 76 1.54 3.93 -1.70
N ALA A 77 0.60 3.86 -2.65
CA ALA A 77 -0.28 2.72 -2.80
C ALA A 77 0.43 1.57 -3.53
N ILE A 78 0.70 0.48 -2.81
CA ILE A 78 1.36 -0.72 -3.34
C ILE A 78 0.34 -1.59 -4.09
N GLY A 79 0.30 -1.45 -5.42
CA GLY A 79 -0.61 -2.17 -6.30
C GLY A 79 -1.95 -1.48 -6.53
N LYS A 80 -2.62 -1.87 -7.63
CA LYS A 80 -3.79 -1.16 -8.15
C LYS A 80 -4.99 -1.20 -7.20
N PHE A 81 -5.18 -2.33 -6.52
CA PHE A 81 -6.22 -2.48 -5.51
C PHE A 81 -6.10 -1.40 -4.42
N CYS A 82 -4.91 -1.26 -3.82
CA CYS A 82 -4.64 -0.27 -2.77
C CYS A 82 -4.88 1.15 -3.28
N GLU A 83 -4.44 1.47 -4.49
CA GLU A 83 -4.63 2.80 -5.09
C GLU A 83 -6.12 3.13 -5.26
N THR A 84 -6.89 2.19 -5.83
CA THR A 84 -8.33 2.35 -6.02
C THR A 84 -9.06 2.50 -4.69
N ARG A 85 -8.71 1.70 -3.67
CA ARG A 85 -9.33 1.78 -2.35
C ARG A 85 -9.00 3.10 -1.65
N ALA A 86 -7.75 3.54 -1.68
CA ALA A 86 -7.34 4.82 -1.09
C ALA A 86 -8.11 5.99 -1.69
N ARG A 87 -8.21 6.05 -3.03
CA ARG A 87 -8.98 7.08 -3.75
C ARG A 87 -10.46 7.08 -3.37
N LYS A 88 -11.09 5.89 -3.28
CA LYS A 88 -12.50 5.76 -2.91
C LYS A 88 -12.75 6.20 -1.46
N ALA A 89 -11.94 5.72 -0.52
CA ALA A 89 -12.07 6.03 0.90
C ALA A 89 -11.91 7.54 1.15
N ILE A 90 -10.86 8.14 0.60
CA ILE A 90 -10.59 9.58 0.73
C ILE A 90 -11.74 10.39 0.14
N LYS A 91 -12.16 10.10 -1.10
CA LYS A 91 -13.29 10.81 -1.73
C LYS A 91 -14.58 10.74 -0.90
N LYS A 92 -14.82 9.63 -0.22
CA LYS A 92 -16.05 9.40 0.55
C LYS A 92 -16.01 10.04 1.95
N TYR A 93 -14.85 10.06 2.61
CA TYR A 93 -14.76 10.43 4.04
C TYR A 93 -13.88 11.65 4.34
N LEU A 94 -13.21 12.23 3.34
CA LEU A 94 -12.34 13.40 3.48
C LEU A 94 -12.78 14.51 2.50
N LEU A 95 -13.43 15.55 3.03
CA LEU A 95 -14.08 16.61 2.24
C LEU A 95 -13.08 17.61 1.60
N SER A 96 -11.95 17.85 2.25
CA SER A 96 -10.81 18.60 1.71
C SER A 96 -9.61 17.66 1.64
N ASN A 97 -9.12 17.35 0.44
CA ASN A 97 -8.03 16.40 0.28
C ASN A 97 -6.74 17.06 -0.21
N SER A 98 -5.79 17.27 0.70
CA SER A 98 -4.40 17.57 0.38
C SER A 98 -3.54 16.31 0.21
N ILE A 99 -4.06 15.11 0.55
CA ILE A 99 -3.26 13.89 0.53
C ILE A 99 -2.92 13.48 -0.90
N LYS A 100 -1.63 13.39 -1.20
CA LYS A 100 -1.10 12.96 -2.49
C LYS A 100 -1.08 11.44 -2.57
N ILE A 101 -1.82 10.86 -3.51
CA ILE A 101 -1.83 9.41 -3.74
C ILE A 101 -0.93 9.07 -4.92
N LEU A 102 0.11 8.29 -4.64
CA LEU A 102 1.08 7.78 -5.60
C LEU A 102 0.90 6.27 -5.79
N TYR A 103 1.19 5.79 -6.99
CA TYR A 103 1.14 4.37 -7.29
C TYR A 103 2.55 3.78 -7.28
N LEU A 104 2.71 2.63 -6.64
CA LEU A 104 3.87 1.77 -6.78
C LEU A 104 3.43 0.39 -7.22
N SER A 105 4.14 -0.20 -8.17
CA SER A 105 3.86 -1.58 -8.57
C SER A 105 4.00 -2.55 -7.39
N HIS A 106 3.20 -3.62 -7.36
CA HIS A 106 3.24 -4.57 -6.26
C HIS A 106 4.48 -5.48 -6.36
N PRO A 107 5.20 -5.79 -5.25
CA PRO A 107 6.43 -6.60 -5.26
C PRO A 107 6.25 -8.10 -5.58
N SER A 108 5.03 -8.54 -5.88
CA SER A 108 4.73 -9.96 -6.09
C SER A 108 5.36 -10.50 -7.36
N PRO A 109 5.96 -11.70 -7.33
CA PRO A 109 6.44 -12.36 -8.55
C PRO A 109 5.29 -12.77 -9.48
N ARG A 110 4.04 -12.82 -8.98
CA ARG A 110 2.85 -13.07 -9.81
C ARG A 110 2.50 -11.90 -10.73
N SER A 111 3.06 -10.71 -10.47
CA SER A 111 2.92 -9.58 -11.37
C SER A 111 3.78 -9.80 -12.62
N VAL A 112 3.19 -9.59 -13.80
CA VAL A 112 3.86 -9.79 -15.09
C VAL A 112 5.14 -8.95 -15.18
N ASN A 113 6.24 -9.55 -15.65
CA ASN A 113 7.54 -8.89 -15.85
C ASN A 113 8.11 -8.17 -14.60
N ASN A 114 7.87 -8.72 -13.41
CA ASN A 114 8.29 -8.14 -12.14
C ASN A 114 9.57 -8.74 -11.55
N ASN A 115 10.59 -8.91 -12.40
CA ASN A 115 11.89 -9.47 -12.01
C ASN A 115 12.80 -8.43 -11.35
N ASN A 116 12.70 -7.17 -11.77
CA ASN A 116 13.49 -6.03 -11.28
C ASN A 116 12.65 -5.03 -10.47
N TRP A 117 11.83 -5.54 -9.55
CA TRP A 117 10.90 -4.70 -8.78
C TRP A 117 11.60 -3.59 -7.99
N GLU A 118 12.74 -3.89 -7.35
CA GLU A 118 13.47 -2.94 -6.50
C GLU A 118 13.97 -1.73 -7.29
N GLU A 119 14.52 -1.94 -8.49
CA GLU A 119 14.97 -0.87 -9.40
C GLU A 119 13.80 0.01 -9.84
N LYS A 120 12.68 -0.61 -10.25
CA LYS A 120 11.46 0.11 -10.64
C LYS A 120 10.91 0.93 -9.47
N ALA A 121 10.85 0.32 -8.30
CA ALA A 121 10.35 0.98 -7.10
C ALA A 121 11.24 2.18 -6.73
N LEU A 122 12.57 2.01 -6.76
CA LEU A 122 13.52 3.09 -6.53
C LEU A 122 13.37 4.23 -7.55
N GLY A 123 13.17 3.89 -8.82
CA GLY A 123 12.92 4.86 -9.89
C GLY A 123 11.67 5.70 -9.62
N GLU A 124 10.57 5.07 -9.19
CA GLU A 124 9.32 5.75 -8.82
C GLU A 124 9.48 6.65 -7.58
N LEU A 125 10.20 6.17 -6.55
CA LEU A 125 10.50 6.98 -5.36
C LEU A 125 11.34 8.22 -5.73
N LYS A 126 12.35 8.08 -6.59
CA LYS A 126 13.15 9.20 -7.11
C LYS A 126 12.31 10.17 -7.95
N ARG A 127 11.51 9.65 -8.88
CA ARG A 127 10.63 10.44 -9.76
C ARG A 127 9.65 11.32 -8.98
N HIS A 128 9.26 10.88 -7.79
CA HIS A 128 8.34 11.60 -6.91
C HIS A 128 9.03 12.37 -5.77
N ASP A 129 10.36 12.45 -5.79
CA ASP A 129 11.15 13.14 -4.76
C ASP A 129 10.86 12.62 -3.33
N LEU A 130 10.71 11.30 -3.19
CA LEU A 130 10.44 10.66 -1.90
C LEU A 130 11.70 10.14 -1.20
N ILE A 131 12.84 10.09 -1.89
CA ILE A 131 14.10 9.59 -1.30
C ILE A 131 14.55 10.43 -0.10
N LYS A 132 14.22 11.72 -0.09
CA LYS A 132 14.51 12.63 1.02
C LYS A 132 13.93 12.22 2.37
N TYR A 133 12.91 11.35 2.39
CA TYR A 133 12.30 10.84 3.62
C TYR A 133 13.02 9.61 4.20
N PHE A 134 14.01 9.06 3.48
CA PHE A 134 14.65 7.78 3.80
C PHE A 134 16.17 7.87 4.04
N ASN A 135 16.74 9.08 3.98
CA ASN A 135 18.18 9.35 4.16
C ASN A 135 18.54 9.66 5.61
#